data_AF-A0A4Y2UDI9-F1
#
_entry.id   AF-A0A4Y2UDI9-F1
#
_cell.length_a   1.000
_cell.length_b   1.000
_cell.length_c   1.000
_cell.angle_alpha   90.00
_cell.angle_beta   90.00
_cell.angle_gamma   90.00
#
_symmetry.space_group_name_H-M   'P 1'
#
loop_
_entity.id
_entity.type
_entity.pdbx_description
1 polymer ?
#
loop_
_entity_poly.entity_id
_entity_poly.type
_entity_poly.pdbx_seq_one_letter_code
_entity_poly.pdbx_strand_id
1 'polypeptide(L)'
;MPKASQLSDEEVSKILHLKLLSKTVKEISELLNRSKNKPVWVNPDADTFYAVVGSTGSLMCEARSEPSPTFEWFKGRALLGNSKTYKIINEKYKSTLQ
;
A
#
# COMPACT_ATOMS: atom_id res chain seq x y z
N MET A 1 -52.90 18.87 -7.53
CA MET A 1 -52.00 18.68 -6.36
C MET A 1 -51.57 17.22 -6.35
N PRO A 2 -50.28 16.87 -6.39
CA PRO A 2 -49.88 15.46 -6.33
C PRO A 2 -49.93 14.97 -4.87
N LYS A 3 -50.63 13.87 -4.62
CA LYS A 3 -50.58 13.15 -3.33
C LYS A 3 -49.20 12.49 -3.23
N ALA A 4 -48.43 12.84 -2.22
CA ALA A 4 -47.27 12.06 -1.83
C ALA A 4 -47.78 10.72 -1.26
N SER A 5 -47.45 9.62 -1.93
CA SER A 5 -47.64 8.27 -1.40
C SER A 5 -46.69 8.09 -0.21
N GLN A 6 -47.25 7.95 1.00
CA GLN A 6 -46.49 7.63 2.21
C GLN A 6 -46.02 6.18 2.13
N LEU A 7 -44.71 5.94 2.33
CA LEU A 7 -44.17 4.59 2.46
C LEU A 7 -44.66 3.94 3.75
N SER A 8 -44.94 2.64 3.70
CA SER A 8 -45.23 1.81 4.86
C SER A 8 -43.99 1.60 5.73
N ASP A 9 -44.18 1.36 7.02
CA ASP A 9 -43.11 1.08 7.97
C ASP A 9 -42.25 -0.14 7.57
N GLU A 10 -42.86 -1.11 6.88
CA GLU A 10 -42.16 -2.28 6.33
C GLU A 10 -41.16 -1.89 5.23
N GLU A 11 -41.54 -0.97 4.34
CA GLU A 11 -40.66 -0.44 3.30
C GLU A 11 -39.52 0.37 3.92
N VAL A 12 -39.79 1.15 4.97
CA VAL A 12 -38.77 1.89 5.72
C VAL A 12 -37.76 0.92 6.36
N SER A 13 -38.24 -0.17 6.95
CA SER A 13 -37.39 -1.21 7.55
C SER A 13 -36.51 -1.91 6.51
N LYS A 14 -37.06 -2.25 5.33
CA LYS A 14 -36.30 -2.83 4.21
C LYS A 14 -35.23 -1.87 3.69
N ILE A 15 -35.55 -0.58 3.56
CA ILE A 15 -34.59 0.45 3.14
C ILE A 15 -33.46 0.59 4.17
N LEU A 16 -33.78 0.56 5.47
CA LEU A 16 -32.78 0.64 6.52
C LEU A 16 -31.83 -0.57 6.49
N HIS A 17 -32.37 -1.79 6.36
CA HIS A 17 -31.55 -2.99 6.20
C HIS A 17 -30.65 -2.92 4.96
N LEU A 18 -31.17 -2.46 3.83
CA LEU A 18 -30.39 -2.34 2.60
C LEU A 18 -29.25 -1.31 2.73
N LYS A 19 -29.49 -0.19 3.43
CA LYS A 19 -28.46 0.81 3.77
C LYS A 19 -27.39 0.25 4.70
N LEU A 20 -27.78 -0.56 5.67
CA LEU A 20 -26.82 -1.22 6.56
C LEU A 20 -25.95 -2.21 5.78
N LEU A 21 -26.56 -3.04 4.93
CA LEU A 21 -25.83 -3.98 4.07
C LEU A 21 -24.86 -3.28 3.12
N SER A 22 -25.28 -2.18 2.47
CA SER A 22 -24.38 -1.44 1.58
C SER A 22 -23.20 -0.80 2.32
N LYS A 23 -23.42 -0.33 3.55
CA LYS A 23 -22.34 0.16 4.42
C LYS A 23 -21.36 -0.96 4.78
N THR A 24 -21.85 -2.13 5.20
CA THR A 24 -21.00 -3.28 5.54
C THR A 24 -20.19 -3.77 4.33
N VAL A 25 -20.81 -3.84 3.15
CA VAL A 25 -20.10 -4.22 1.91
C VAL A 25 -18.99 -3.22 1.58
N LYS A 26 -19.25 -1.92 1.75
CA LYS A 26 -18.24 -0.89 1.53
C LYS A 26 -17.05 -1.04 2.48
N GLU A 27 -17.29 -1.21 3.78
CA GLU A 27 -16.24 -1.41 4.78
C GLU A 27 -15.40 -2.67 4.47
N ILE A 28 -16.05 -3.80 4.15
CA ILE A 28 -15.36 -5.03 3.77
C ILE A 28 -14.50 -4.82 2.51
N SER A 29 -15.00 -4.09 1.51
CA SER A 29 -14.26 -3.79 0.29
C SER A 29 -12.99 -2.96 0.55
N GLU A 30 -13.07 -1.99 1.44
CA GLU A 30 -11.93 -1.14 1.84
C GLU A 30 -10.86 -1.97 2.57
N LEU A 31 -11.28 -2.87 3.47
CA LEU A 31 -10.39 -3.78 4.18
C LEU A 31 -9.70 -4.77 3.22
N LEU A 32 -10.44 -5.33 2.28
CA LEU A 32 -9.89 -6.23 1.25
C LEU A 32 -8.86 -5.51 0.37
N ASN A 33 -9.13 -4.28 -0.05
CA ASN A 33 -8.18 -3.48 -0.84
C ASN A 33 -6.90 -3.16 -0.06
N ARG A 34 -7.00 -2.81 1.23
CA ARG A 34 -5.82 -2.57 2.07
C ARG A 34 -4.93 -3.81 2.18
N SER A 35 -5.53 -4.99 2.28
CA SER A 35 -4.79 -6.25 2.33
C SER A 35 -4.16 -6.61 0.99
N LYS A 36 -4.85 -6.41 -0.13
CA LYS A 36 -4.35 -6.71 -1.47
C LYS A 36 -3.19 -5.79 -1.89
N ASN A 37 -3.22 -4.54 -1.45
CA ASN A 37 -2.26 -3.52 -1.89
C ASN A 37 -0.98 -3.48 -1.04
N LYS A 38 -0.82 -4.38 -0.05
CA LYS A 38 0.38 -4.42 0.79
C LYS A 38 1.56 -5.02 0.01
N PRO A 39 2.69 -4.31 -0.14
CA PRO A 39 3.88 -4.86 -0.76
C PRO A 39 4.43 -6.07 -0.01
N VAL A 40 4.85 -7.07 -0.78
CA VAL A 40 5.52 -8.27 -0.29
C VAL A 40 6.96 -8.27 -0.82
N TRP A 41 7.93 -8.36 0.09
CA TRP A 41 9.35 -8.46 -0.28
C TRP A 41 9.63 -9.78 -1.00
N VAL A 42 10.38 -9.73 -2.10
CA VAL A 42 10.74 -10.92 -2.89
C VAL A 42 11.83 -11.73 -2.18
N ASN A 43 12.74 -11.06 -1.48
CA ASN A 43 13.77 -11.68 -0.66
C ASN A 43 13.76 -11.10 0.76
N PRO A 44 12.85 -11.55 1.64
CA PRO A 44 12.70 -11.01 2.99
C PRO A 44 13.85 -11.39 3.93
N ASP A 45 14.61 -12.45 3.61
CA ASP A 45 15.68 -12.97 4.47
C ASP A 45 17.04 -12.31 4.19
N ALA A 46 17.12 -11.42 3.20
CA ALA A 46 18.33 -10.65 2.91
C ALA A 46 18.56 -9.54 3.96
N ASP A 47 19.24 -9.87 5.05
CA ASP A 47 19.54 -8.95 6.15
C ASP A 47 20.99 -8.42 6.16
N THR A 48 21.89 -9.08 5.44
CA THR A 48 23.32 -8.81 5.45
C THR A 48 23.86 -8.63 4.03
N PHE A 49 24.63 -7.55 3.84
CA PHE A 49 25.25 -7.22 2.56
C PHE A 49 26.74 -6.92 2.77
N TYR A 50 27.58 -7.37 1.84
CA TYR A 50 29.02 -7.18 1.88
C TYR A 50 29.46 -6.22 0.78
N ALA A 51 30.43 -5.36 1.09
CA ALA A 51 31.09 -4.48 0.13
C ALA A 51 32.58 -4.40 0.45
N VAL A 52 33.40 -4.14 -0.57
CA VAL A 52 34.84 -3.97 -0.40
C VAL A 52 35.12 -2.55 0.11
N VAL A 53 36.01 -2.43 1.09
CA VAL A 53 36.41 -1.11 1.63
C VAL A 53 36.98 -0.26 0.49
N GLY A 54 36.51 0.98 0.38
CA GLY A 54 36.91 1.92 -0.68
C GLY A 54 36.14 1.76 -2.00
N SER A 55 35.23 0.78 -2.11
CA SER A 55 34.31 0.64 -3.23
C SER A 55 32.93 1.21 -2.92
N THR A 56 32.13 1.44 -3.97
CA THR A 56 30.70 1.75 -3.84
C THR A 56 29.93 0.48 -3.53
N GLY A 57 29.34 0.40 -2.34
CA GLY A 57 28.43 -0.68 -1.97
C GLY A 57 27.11 -0.57 -2.74
N SER A 58 26.41 -1.70 -2.93
CA SER A 58 25.11 -1.71 -3.60
C SER A 58 24.12 -2.52 -2.77
N LEU A 59 23.10 -1.86 -2.26
CA LEU A 59 21.98 -2.50 -1.56
C LEU A 59 20.78 -2.55 -2.51
N MET A 60 20.15 -3.70 -2.63
CA MET A 60 19.03 -3.91 -3.56
C MET A 60 17.86 -4.56 -2.83
N CYS A 61 16.68 -3.98 -2.97
CA CYS A 61 15.44 -4.54 -2.48
C CYS A 61 14.42 -4.68 -3.62
N GLU A 62 13.65 -5.76 -3.61
CA GLU A 62 12.60 -6.04 -4.58
C GLU A 62 11.29 -6.35 -3.84
N ALA A 63 10.18 -5.75 -4.28
CA ALA A 63 8.86 -5.95 -3.69
C ALA A 63 7.79 -6.06 -4.78
N ARG A 64 6.81 -6.93 -4.55
CA ARG A 64 5.65 -7.12 -5.42
C ARG A 64 4.41 -6.53 -4.77
N SER A 65 3.71 -5.67 -5.51
CA SER A 65 2.35 -5.21 -5.19
C SER A 65 1.65 -4.70 -6.44
N GLU A 66 0.33 -4.66 -6.36
CA GLU A 66 -0.52 -3.88 -7.25
C GLU A 66 -1.37 -2.96 -6.35
N PRO A 67 -1.25 -1.61 -6.43
CA PRO A 67 -0.40 -0.84 -7.35
C PRO A 67 1.10 -1.01 -7.08
N SER A 68 1.95 -0.60 -8.03
CA SER A 68 3.41 -0.69 -7.89
C SER A 68 3.91 -0.04 -6.59
N PRO A 69 4.85 -0.67 -5.88
CA PRO A 69 5.31 -0.19 -4.57
C PRO A 69 6.10 1.10 -4.68
N THR A 70 6.14 1.86 -3.59
CA THR A 70 7.05 2.99 -3.41
C THR A 70 8.16 2.56 -2.46
N PHE A 71 9.40 2.90 -2.80
CA PHE A 71 10.58 2.54 -2.01
C PHE A 71 11.19 3.78 -1.35
N GLU A 72 11.51 3.65 -0.07
CA GLU A 72 12.22 4.64 0.73
C GLU A 72 13.36 3.96 1.47
N TRP A 73 14.53 4.60 1.50
CA TRP A 73 15.73 4.08 2.14
C TRP A 73 16.01 4.84 3.43
N PHE A 74 16.41 4.12 4.48
CA PHE A 74 16.73 4.70 5.79
C PHE A 74 18.10 4.25 6.27
N LYS A 75 18.83 5.16 6.91
CA LYS A 75 20.02 4.83 7.72
C LYS A 75 19.72 5.15 9.18
N GLY A 76 19.44 4.11 9.96
CA GLY A 76 18.88 4.28 11.30
C GLY A 76 17.50 4.92 11.22
N ARG A 77 17.35 6.16 11.71
CA ARG A 77 16.09 6.93 11.63
C ARG A 77 16.08 7.99 10.54
N ALA A 78 17.18 8.20 9.84
CA ALA A 78 17.28 9.24 8.81
C ALA A 78 16.81 8.71 7.46
N LEU A 79 15.83 9.39 6.85
CA LEU A 79 15.42 9.17 5.47
C LEU A 79 16.57 9.58 4.54
N LEU A 80 16.96 8.68 3.64
CA LEU A 80 17.98 8.92 2.65
C LEU A 80 17.35 9.44 1.35
N GLY A 81 18.08 10.34 0.69
CA GLY A 81 17.77 10.84 -0.63
C GLY A 81 19.00 10.85 -1.52
N ASN A 82 18.81 11.16 -2.80
CA ASN A 82 19.91 11.34 -3.74
C ASN A 82 20.84 12.48 -3.29
N SER A 83 22.15 12.21 -3.28
CA SER A 83 23.20 13.12 -2.82
C SER A 83 24.55 12.75 -3.46
N LYS A 84 25.64 13.39 -3.04
CA LYS A 84 27.00 13.01 -3.47
C LYS A 84 27.44 11.64 -2.93
N THR A 85 26.88 11.21 -1.79
CA THR A 85 27.27 9.96 -1.11
C THR A 85 26.31 8.81 -1.36
N TYR A 86 25.08 9.10 -1.80
CA TYR A 86 24.02 8.12 -1.99
C TYR A 86 23.32 8.37 -3.31
N LYS A 87 23.13 7.33 -4.10
CA LYS A 87 22.33 7.33 -5.33
C LYS A 87 21.26 6.26 -5.22
N ILE A 88 20.00 6.68 -5.28
CA ILE A 88 18.83 5.82 -5.20
C ILE A 88 18.23 5.70 -6.60
N ILE A 89 18.15 4.46 -7.09
CA ILE A 89 17.58 4.12 -8.40
C ILE A 89 16.31 3.31 -8.13
N ASN A 90 15.15 3.87 -8.50
CA ASN A 90 13.86 3.23 -8.36
C ASN A 90 13.36 2.72 -9.71
N GLU A 91 13.01 1.44 -9.74
CA GLU A 91 12.35 0.74 -10.84
C GLU A 91 10.94 0.31 -10.37
N LYS A 92 10.14 -0.27 -11.27
CA LYS A 92 8.72 -0.60 -10.99
C LYS A 92 8.52 -1.48 -9.76
N TYR A 93 9.40 -2.45 -9.53
CA TYR A 93 9.28 -3.43 -8.43
C TYR A 93 10.58 -3.57 -7.62
N LYS A 94 11.55 -2.69 -7.85
CA LYS A 94 12.89 -2.80 -7.30
C LYS A 94 13.46 -1.42 -6.98
N SER A 95 14.29 -1.34 -5.95
CA SER A 95 15.09 -0.15 -5.64
C SER A 95 16.52 -0.54 -5.32
N THR A 96 17.47 0.26 -5.77
CA THR A 96 18.90 0.07 -5.51
C THR A 96 19.49 1.35 -4.91
N LEU A 97 20.19 1.21 -3.79
CA LEU A 97 20.98 2.26 -3.15
C LEU A 97 22.47 2.00 -3.38
N GLN A 98 23.16 2.99 -3.94
CA GLN A 98 24.60 2.99 -4.23
C GLN A 98 25.30 4.14 -3.51
#